data_AF-V4CI52-F1
#
_entry.id   AF-V4CI52-F1
#
_cell.length_a   1.000
_cell.length_b   1.000
_cell.length_c   1.000
_cell.angle_alpha   90.00
_cell.angle_beta   90.00
_cell.angle_gamma   90.00
#
_symmetry.space_group_name_H-M   'P 1'
#
loop_
_entity.id
_entity.type
_entity.pdbx_description
1 polymer ?
#
loop_
_entity_poly.entity_id
_entity_poly.type
_entity_poly.pdbx_seq_one_letter_code
_entity_poly.pdbx_strand_id
1 'polypeptide(L)'
;MRETPLSNCEKEFILSAIADRKRLDGRQTFDYRKLKICFGVDTGCCSVELGQTRVLTQVSCEVTEPKQTRPTDGILYINVELSPMASPSFEAGRLSDEGVELTRLLERCIKESRCLDTESLCVVAGQKVWQIRVDIHVLNHEGNILDCASIAAITALVHFRRPDVTVSGEDVTIHALEDRDPIPLSVHHMPICVSFAFYDQGKYLLVDPKLREEKVMDGKMVIGMNKHREICTLQITGDMLLLKEQVLRCSNIAVVKVQEITELILLAVDNDKRARKEGKKFGFAESIEKEKITSHHTESIDIDLDQSTSQTVENEEGTGVVGQGGKNSWLMEDDDEEGEEIKPETQTTTKSKKKKLNKEEGMNF
;
A
#
# COMPACT_ATOMS: atom_id res chain seq x y z
N MET A 1 -24.70 3.08 9.43
CA MET A 1 -24.79 4.49 8.93
C MET A 1 -25.11 4.39 7.43
N ARG A 2 -25.81 5.35 6.80
CA ARG A 2 -26.29 5.14 5.41
C ARG A 2 -25.29 5.64 4.38
N GLU A 3 -25.17 4.93 3.26
CA GLU A 3 -24.39 5.38 2.11
C GLU A 3 -24.89 6.71 1.57
N THR A 4 -23.95 7.51 1.06
CA THR A 4 -24.27 8.72 0.33
C THR A 4 -24.88 8.33 -1.04
N PRO A 5 -26.13 8.73 -1.32
CA PRO A 5 -26.73 8.51 -2.62
C PRO A 5 -26.01 9.36 -3.67
N LEU A 6 -25.89 8.82 -4.88
CA LEU A 6 -25.32 9.53 -6.01
C LEU A 6 -26.39 10.43 -6.65
N SER A 7 -26.04 11.68 -6.99
CA SER A 7 -26.95 12.57 -7.70
C SER A 7 -27.15 12.13 -9.15
N ASN A 8 -28.35 12.32 -9.71
CA ASN A 8 -28.61 12.04 -11.12
C ASN A 8 -27.69 12.85 -12.05
N CYS A 9 -27.41 14.10 -11.69
CA CYS A 9 -26.49 14.95 -12.46
C CYS A 9 -25.06 14.38 -12.44
N GLU A 10 -24.59 13.87 -11.31
CA GLU A 10 -23.27 13.24 -11.21
C GLU A 10 -23.21 11.95 -12.04
N LYS A 11 -24.28 11.14 -12.00
CA LYS A 11 -24.38 9.91 -12.79
C LYS A 11 -24.32 10.20 -14.30
N GLU A 12 -25.13 11.14 -14.78
CA GLU A 12 -25.15 11.53 -16.19
C GLU A 12 -23.82 12.17 -16.63
N PHE A 13 -23.21 12.96 -15.76
CA PHE A 13 -21.90 13.55 -16.01
C PHE A 13 -20.79 12.48 -16.14
N ILE A 14 -20.79 11.47 -15.27
CA ILE A 14 -19.82 10.37 -15.34
C ILE A 14 -20.01 9.57 -16.64
N LEU A 15 -21.25 9.24 -16.99
CA LEU A 15 -21.54 8.50 -18.21
C LEU A 15 -21.14 9.27 -19.48
N SER A 16 -21.44 10.57 -19.54
CA SER A 16 -21.03 11.42 -20.67
C SER A 16 -19.51 11.57 -20.76
N ALA A 17 -18.82 11.72 -19.64
CA ALA A 17 -17.35 11.76 -19.61
C ALA A 17 -16.72 10.43 -20.10
N ILE A 18 -17.30 9.29 -19.70
CA ILE A 18 -16.86 7.96 -20.16
C ILE A 18 -17.10 7.79 -21.67
N ALA A 19 -18.21 8.32 -22.20
CA ALA A 19 -18.47 8.32 -23.64
C ALA A 19 -17.40 9.10 -24.42
N ASP A 20 -16.93 10.21 -23.86
CA ASP A 20 -15.80 11.00 -24.38
C ASP A 20 -14.41 10.39 -24.08
N ARG A 21 -14.36 9.21 -23.45
CA ARG A 21 -13.15 8.50 -23.01
C ARG A 21 -12.27 9.32 -22.05
N LYS A 22 -12.90 10.16 -21.24
CA LYS A 22 -12.22 10.96 -20.20
C LYS A 22 -12.63 10.47 -18.82
N ARG A 23 -11.65 10.37 -17.92
CA ARG A 23 -11.89 10.06 -16.50
C ARG A 23 -11.85 11.32 -15.65
N LEU A 24 -12.53 11.27 -14.51
CA LEU A 24 -12.61 12.38 -13.55
C LEU A 24 -11.25 12.81 -12.99
N ASP A 25 -10.27 11.90 -13.00
CA ASP A 25 -8.92 12.11 -12.47
C ASP A 25 -7.87 12.38 -13.53
N GLY A 26 -8.26 12.41 -14.81
CA GLY A 26 -7.35 12.63 -15.93
C GLY A 26 -6.51 11.42 -16.34
N ARG A 27 -6.72 10.23 -15.75
CA ARG A 27 -6.05 8.99 -16.20
C ARG A 27 -6.63 8.49 -17.53
N GLN A 28 -5.87 7.64 -18.23
CA GLN A 28 -6.41 6.90 -19.36
C GLN A 28 -7.31 5.74 -18.91
N THR A 29 -8.02 5.14 -19.86
CA THR A 29 -9.00 4.06 -19.61
C THR A 29 -8.37 2.78 -19.06
N PHE A 30 -7.10 2.51 -19.36
CA PHE A 30 -6.40 1.28 -18.99
C PHE A 30 -5.35 1.46 -17.89
N ASP A 31 -5.29 2.64 -17.27
CA ASP A 31 -4.27 2.99 -16.28
C ASP A 31 -4.73 2.70 -14.86
N TYR A 32 -3.87 2.03 -14.08
CA TYR A 32 -4.04 1.85 -12.65
C TYR A 32 -3.74 3.13 -11.86
N ARG A 33 -4.33 3.25 -10.66
CA ARG A 33 -3.88 4.24 -9.67
C ARG A 33 -2.45 3.92 -9.23
N LYS A 34 -1.78 4.94 -8.68
CA LYS A 34 -0.47 4.75 -8.06
C LYS A 34 -0.59 3.71 -6.94
N LEU A 35 0.11 2.59 -7.11
CA LEU A 35 0.25 1.53 -6.13
C LEU A 35 1.39 1.87 -5.18
N LYS A 36 1.14 1.83 -3.87
CA LYS A 36 2.16 1.89 -2.83
C LYS A 36 2.05 0.63 -1.98
N ILE A 37 3.18 -0.01 -1.71
CA ILE A 37 3.27 -1.20 -0.86
C ILE A 37 4.16 -0.84 0.32
N CYS A 38 3.63 -0.99 1.52
CA CYS A 38 4.32 -0.74 2.78
C CYS A 38 4.36 -2.04 3.59
N PHE A 39 5.50 -2.33 4.20
CA PHE A 39 5.67 -3.49 5.07
C PHE A 39 5.59 -3.08 6.54
N GLY A 40 5.04 -3.97 7.36
CA GLY A 40 5.06 -3.83 8.81
C GLY A 40 6.40 -4.22 9.42
N VAL A 41 6.50 -4.07 10.74
CA VAL A 41 7.66 -4.53 11.53
C VAL A 41 7.77 -6.05 11.42
N ASP A 42 6.65 -6.73 11.67
CA ASP A 42 6.54 -8.17 11.62
C ASP A 42 6.54 -8.71 10.19
N THR A 43 7.14 -9.89 10.00
CA THR A 43 7.11 -10.59 8.72
C THR A 43 5.70 -11.08 8.41
N GLY A 44 5.22 -10.81 7.19
CA GLY A 44 3.86 -11.11 6.75
C GLY A 44 2.80 -10.04 7.06
N CYS A 45 3.21 -8.90 7.64
CA CYS A 45 2.36 -7.71 7.71
C CYS A 45 2.60 -6.83 6.48
N CYS A 46 1.56 -6.51 5.72
CA CYS A 46 1.65 -5.56 4.61
C CYS A 46 0.44 -4.63 4.56
N SER A 47 0.68 -3.38 4.16
CA SER A 47 -0.38 -2.43 3.79
C SER A 47 -0.18 -2.02 2.35
N VAL A 48 -1.24 -2.18 1.56
CA VAL A 48 -1.25 -1.80 0.15
C VAL A 48 -2.22 -0.64 -0.02
N GLU A 49 -1.73 0.42 -0.67
CA GLU A 49 -2.52 1.58 -1.04
C GLU A 49 -2.64 1.63 -2.57
N LEU A 50 -3.87 1.53 -3.06
CA LEU A 50 -4.21 1.75 -4.46
C LEU A 50 -4.89 3.12 -4.60
N GLY A 51 -4.07 4.15 -4.78
CA GLY A 51 -4.50 5.54 -4.65
C GLY A 51 -4.96 5.84 -3.23
N GLN A 52 -6.27 5.85 -3.00
CA GLN A 52 -6.88 6.08 -1.69
C GLN A 52 -7.46 4.81 -1.06
N THR A 53 -7.70 3.76 -1.85
CA THR A 53 -8.13 2.46 -1.32
C THR A 53 -6.97 1.85 -0.55
N ARG A 54 -7.22 1.45 0.71
CA ARG A 54 -6.19 0.92 1.61
C ARG A 54 -6.62 -0.42 2.17
N VAL A 55 -5.75 -1.41 2.04
CA VAL A 55 -5.95 -2.75 2.56
C VAL A 55 -4.74 -3.12 3.42
N LEU A 56 -5.01 -3.62 4.63
CA LEU A 56 -4.03 -4.23 5.50
C LEU A 56 -4.16 -5.74 5.38
N THR A 57 -3.06 -6.45 5.32
CA THR A 57 -3.07 -7.92 5.35
C THR A 57 -2.04 -8.42 6.33
N GLN A 58 -2.47 -9.39 7.14
CA GLN A 58 -1.64 -10.08 8.11
C GLN A 58 -1.68 -11.58 7.81
N VAL A 59 -0.52 -12.20 7.83
CA VAL A 59 -0.40 -13.66 7.75
C VAL A 59 -0.01 -14.19 9.12
N SER A 60 -0.75 -15.19 9.59
CA SER A 60 -0.49 -15.95 10.81
C SER A 60 -0.33 -17.44 10.48
N CYS A 61 0.38 -18.17 11.35
CA CYS A 61 0.69 -19.57 11.15
C CYS A 61 0.55 -20.33 12.47
N GLU A 62 -0.19 -21.43 12.44
CA GLU A 62 -0.48 -22.28 13.60
C GLU A 62 -0.24 -23.75 13.21
N VAL A 63 0.12 -24.60 14.17
CA VAL A 63 0.21 -26.06 13.93
C VAL A 63 -1.12 -26.69 14.30
N THR A 64 -1.75 -27.36 13.33
CA THR A 64 -3.05 -28.02 13.53
C THR A 64 -3.04 -29.41 12.93
N GLU A 65 -4.05 -30.21 13.27
CA GLU A 65 -4.26 -31.50 12.62
C GLU A 65 -4.75 -31.31 11.18
N PRO A 66 -4.24 -32.09 10.21
CA PRO A 66 -4.70 -32.01 8.83
C PRO A 66 -6.12 -32.54 8.66
N LYS A 67 -6.74 -32.22 7.53
CA LYS A 67 -8.02 -32.82 7.16
C LYS A 67 -7.83 -34.30 6.84
N GLN A 68 -8.74 -35.15 7.31
CA GLN A 68 -8.71 -36.60 7.07
C GLN A 68 -8.69 -36.96 5.57
N THR A 69 -9.25 -36.11 4.71
CA THR A 69 -9.25 -36.32 3.26
C THR A 69 -7.87 -36.14 2.62
N ARG A 70 -7.01 -35.29 3.20
CA ARG A 70 -5.66 -34.99 2.70
C ARG A 70 -4.69 -34.80 3.88
N PRO A 71 -4.14 -35.91 4.41
CA PRO A 71 -3.26 -35.88 5.59
C PRO A 71 -1.86 -35.30 5.32
N THR A 72 -1.48 -35.14 4.04
CA THR A 72 -0.17 -34.63 3.60
C THR A 72 -0.17 -33.15 3.23
N ASP A 73 -1.34 -32.51 3.22
CA ASP A 73 -1.47 -31.12 2.77
C ASP A 73 -1.68 -30.22 4.00
N GLY A 74 -0.95 -29.11 4.05
CA GLY A 74 -1.25 -28.00 4.94
C GLY A 74 -2.54 -27.27 4.59
N ILE A 75 -3.02 -26.45 5.52
CA ILE A 75 -4.31 -25.77 5.40
C ILE A 75 -4.06 -24.28 5.14
N LEU A 76 -4.62 -23.76 4.05
CA LEU A 76 -4.68 -22.32 3.79
C LEU A 76 -6.09 -21.80 4.05
N TYR A 77 -6.19 -20.79 4.92
CA TYR A 77 -7.41 -20.07 5.24
C TYR A 77 -7.26 -18.60 4.84
N ILE A 78 -8.25 -18.07 4.12
CA ILE A 78 -8.29 -16.66 3.70
C ILE A 78 -9.54 -16.05 4.30
N ASN A 79 -9.38 -14.97 5.03
CA ASN A 79 -10.46 -14.24 5.64
C ASN A 79 -10.39 -12.79 5.19
N VAL A 80 -11.53 -12.23 4.81
CA VAL A 80 -11.64 -10.82 4.43
C VAL A 80 -12.65 -10.16 5.35
N GLU A 81 -12.19 -9.14 6.06
CA GLU A 81 -13.02 -8.32 6.91
C GLU A 81 -13.18 -6.92 6.29
N LEU A 82 -14.44 -6.53 6.12
CA LEU A 82 -14.80 -5.18 5.73
C LEU A 82 -15.01 -4.35 7.00
N SER A 83 -14.04 -3.50 7.33
CA SER A 83 -14.15 -2.63 8.48
C SER A 83 -15.20 -1.53 8.24
N PRO A 84 -16.02 -1.15 9.24
CA PRO A 84 -16.86 0.05 9.16
C PRO A 84 -16.08 1.36 8.93
N MET A 85 -14.75 1.34 9.15
CA MET A 85 -13.87 2.45 8.77
C MET A 85 -13.77 2.63 7.25
N ALA A 86 -13.88 1.54 6.49
CA ALA A 86 -13.68 1.58 5.05
C ALA A 86 -14.84 2.25 4.32
N SER A 87 -16.07 1.95 4.73
CA SER A 87 -17.25 2.62 4.25
C SER A 87 -18.35 2.58 5.32
N PRO A 88 -19.14 3.65 5.47
CA PRO A 88 -20.30 3.67 6.36
C PRO A 88 -21.35 2.59 6.06
N SER A 89 -21.35 2.02 4.85
CA SER A 89 -22.21 0.89 4.44
C SER A 89 -21.85 -0.42 5.13
N PHE A 90 -20.60 -0.58 5.55
CA PHE A 90 -20.13 -1.84 6.12
C PHE A 90 -20.49 -1.89 7.60
N GLU A 91 -21.25 -2.92 7.97
CA GLU A 91 -21.63 -3.18 9.36
C GLU A 91 -20.68 -4.22 9.95
N ALA A 92 -20.18 -3.97 11.16
CA ALA A 92 -19.30 -4.91 11.84
C ALA A 92 -20.03 -6.24 12.10
N GLY A 93 -19.38 -7.35 11.73
CA GLY A 93 -19.90 -8.70 11.97
C GLY A 93 -20.87 -9.24 10.92
N ARG A 94 -21.37 -8.42 10.00
CA ARG A 94 -22.15 -8.89 8.84
C ARG A 94 -21.38 -8.62 7.56
N LEU A 95 -20.98 -9.69 6.88
CA LEU A 95 -20.43 -9.59 5.53
C LEU A 95 -21.54 -9.13 4.57
N SER A 96 -21.30 -8.02 3.88
CA SER A 96 -22.13 -7.59 2.75
C SER A 96 -22.04 -8.59 1.61
N ASP A 97 -22.97 -8.52 0.66
CA ASP A 97 -22.96 -9.38 -0.53
C ASP A 97 -21.64 -9.21 -1.33
N GLU A 98 -21.14 -7.97 -1.39
CA GLU A 98 -19.83 -7.64 -1.96
C GLU A 98 -18.67 -8.29 -1.19
N GLY A 99 -18.75 -8.33 0.15
CA GLY A 99 -17.76 -9.01 0.98
C GLY A 99 -17.74 -10.51 0.76
N VAL A 100 -18.91 -11.14 0.61
CA VAL A 100 -19.00 -12.58 0.30
C VAL A 100 -18.45 -12.88 -1.09
N GLU A 101 -18.76 -12.04 -2.08
CA GLU A 101 -18.21 -12.14 -3.44
C GLU A 101 -16.68 -12.03 -3.41
N LEU A 102 -16.16 -11.02 -2.72
CA LEU A 102 -14.73 -10.74 -2.57
C LEU A 102 -13.98 -11.92 -1.93
N THR A 103 -14.48 -12.44 -0.80
CA THR A 103 -13.86 -13.58 -0.11
C THR A 103 -13.82 -14.81 -1.00
N ARG A 104 -14.95 -15.17 -1.63
CA ARG A 104 -15.01 -16.35 -2.51
C ARG A 104 -14.09 -16.20 -3.70
N LEU A 105 -14.00 -15.02 -4.30
CA LEU A 105 -13.16 -14.77 -5.46
C LEU A 105 -11.68 -14.82 -5.11
N LEU A 106 -11.28 -14.28 -3.96
CA LEU A 106 -9.91 -14.37 -3.45
C LEU A 106 -9.54 -15.81 -3.06
N GLU A 107 -10.44 -16.55 -2.40
CA GLU A 107 -10.26 -17.97 -2.14
C GLU A 107 -10.05 -18.72 -3.45
N ARG A 108 -10.89 -18.50 -4.46
CA ARG A 108 -10.76 -19.12 -5.77
C ARG A 108 -9.42 -18.76 -6.42
N CYS A 109 -9.04 -17.49 -6.38
CA CYS A 109 -7.84 -16.98 -7.03
C CYS A 109 -6.55 -17.50 -6.39
N ILE A 110 -6.49 -17.64 -5.07
CA ILE A 110 -5.26 -18.00 -4.32
C ILE A 110 -5.21 -19.51 -4.03
N LYS A 111 -6.34 -20.12 -3.65
CA LYS A 111 -6.41 -21.52 -3.22
C LYS A 111 -6.54 -22.48 -4.40
N GLU A 112 -7.43 -22.21 -5.36
CA GLU A 112 -7.62 -23.12 -6.51
C GLU A 112 -6.47 -23.01 -7.52
N SER A 113 -5.82 -21.85 -7.61
CA SER A 113 -4.62 -21.69 -8.42
C SER A 113 -3.43 -22.49 -7.89
N ARG A 114 -3.43 -22.91 -6.61
CA ARG A 114 -2.29 -23.53 -5.93
C ARG A 114 -1.05 -22.63 -5.96
N CYS A 115 -1.24 -21.36 -5.63
CA CYS A 115 -0.14 -20.40 -5.55
C CYS A 115 0.94 -20.80 -4.51
N LEU A 116 0.51 -21.45 -3.42
CA LEU A 116 1.35 -21.90 -2.31
C LEU A 116 1.50 -23.41 -2.34
N ASP A 117 2.71 -23.88 -2.06
CA ASP A 117 3.00 -25.31 -1.89
C ASP A 117 2.45 -25.82 -0.55
N THR A 118 1.27 -26.43 -0.58
CA THR A 118 0.64 -27.01 0.61
C THR A 118 1.34 -28.28 1.11
N GLU A 119 2.11 -28.97 0.28
CA GLU A 119 2.83 -30.19 0.68
C GLU A 119 4.04 -29.81 1.54
N SER A 120 4.72 -28.71 1.21
CA SER A 120 5.83 -28.14 2.02
C SER A 120 5.43 -27.69 3.43
N LEU A 121 4.12 -27.61 3.70
CA LEU A 121 3.53 -27.23 4.98
C LEU A 121 3.29 -28.43 5.91
N CYS A 122 3.44 -29.66 5.44
CA CYS A 122 3.29 -30.85 6.28
C CYS A 122 4.54 -31.07 7.14
N VAL A 123 4.35 -31.24 8.46
CA VAL A 123 5.44 -31.55 9.40
C VAL A 123 5.47 -33.06 9.65
N VAL A 124 4.35 -33.61 10.14
CA VAL A 124 4.16 -35.06 10.34
C VAL A 124 2.86 -35.45 9.65
N ALA A 125 2.95 -36.32 8.63
CA ALA A 125 1.82 -36.75 7.83
C ALA A 125 0.71 -37.33 8.72
N GLY A 126 -0.51 -36.79 8.59
CA GLY A 126 -1.69 -37.26 9.31
C GLY A 126 -1.79 -36.83 10.78
N GLN A 127 -0.79 -36.15 11.35
CA GLN A 127 -0.83 -35.67 12.73
C GLN A 127 -0.71 -34.15 12.81
N LYS A 128 0.35 -33.56 12.25
CA LYS A 128 0.67 -32.13 12.42
C LYS A 128 1.02 -31.50 11.09
N VAL A 129 0.25 -30.50 10.70
CA VAL A 129 0.51 -29.67 9.52
C VAL A 129 0.43 -28.19 9.89
N TRP A 130 1.07 -27.35 9.09
CA TRP A 130 0.91 -25.91 9.22
C TRP A 130 -0.44 -25.47 8.64
N GLN A 131 -1.16 -24.69 9.45
CA GLN A 131 -2.29 -23.90 9.04
C GLN A 131 -1.84 -22.45 8.88
N ILE A 132 -1.89 -21.96 7.64
CA ILE A 132 -1.61 -20.55 7.33
C ILE A 132 -2.94 -19.83 7.17
N ARG A 133 -3.08 -18.73 7.89
CA ARG A 133 -4.24 -17.87 7.86
C ARG A 133 -3.84 -16.49 7.33
N VAL A 134 -4.53 -16.03 6.30
CA VAL A 134 -4.37 -14.71 5.70
C VAL A 134 -5.61 -13.89 6.06
N ASP A 135 -5.44 -12.91 6.95
CA ASP A 135 -6.49 -11.98 7.33
C ASP A 135 -6.30 -10.66 6.56
N ILE A 136 -7.29 -10.31 5.75
CA ILE A 136 -7.32 -9.12 4.91
C ILE A 136 -8.33 -8.15 5.51
N HIS A 137 -7.86 -7.01 5.99
CA HIS A 137 -8.69 -5.95 6.54
C HIS A 137 -8.74 -4.77 5.57
N VAL A 138 -9.93 -4.45 5.08
CA VAL A 138 -10.13 -3.26 4.25
C VAL A 138 -10.25 -2.05 5.18
N LEU A 139 -9.32 -1.08 5.03
CA LEU A 139 -9.25 0.11 5.88
C LEU A 139 -9.95 1.31 5.25
N ASN A 140 -9.81 1.50 3.94
CA ASN A 140 -10.45 2.56 3.19
C ASN A 140 -10.97 2.05 1.85
N HIS A 141 -12.22 2.36 1.50
CA HIS A 141 -12.85 1.94 0.25
C HIS A 141 -13.07 3.13 -0.68
N GLU A 142 -12.23 3.26 -1.72
CA GLU A 142 -12.42 4.21 -2.82
C GLU A 142 -12.47 3.48 -4.19
N GLY A 143 -13.09 2.31 -4.20
CA GLY A 143 -13.22 1.44 -5.37
C GLY A 143 -12.04 0.50 -5.62
N ASN A 144 -12.30 -0.54 -6.40
CA ASN A 144 -11.43 -1.66 -6.73
C ASN A 144 -10.75 -2.31 -5.52
N ILE A 145 -11.56 -2.75 -4.55
CA ILE A 145 -11.06 -3.46 -3.36
C ILE A 145 -10.36 -4.76 -3.76
N LEU A 146 -10.91 -5.47 -4.73
CA LEU A 146 -10.48 -6.82 -5.08
C LEU A 146 -9.04 -6.87 -5.58
N ASP A 147 -8.66 -6.00 -6.51
CA ASP A 147 -7.30 -5.97 -7.02
C ASP A 147 -6.33 -5.61 -5.89
N CYS A 148 -6.66 -4.60 -5.09
CA CYS A 148 -5.88 -4.19 -3.93
C CYS A 148 -5.71 -5.33 -2.91
N ALA A 149 -6.78 -6.08 -2.63
CA ALA A 149 -6.77 -7.22 -1.71
C ALA A 149 -5.96 -8.39 -2.26
N SER A 150 -6.03 -8.68 -3.57
CA SER A 150 -5.23 -9.73 -4.19
C SER A 150 -3.73 -9.40 -4.13
N ILE A 151 -3.37 -8.14 -4.41
CA ILE A 151 -1.99 -7.66 -4.32
C ILE A 151 -1.50 -7.74 -2.87
N ALA A 152 -2.31 -7.30 -1.91
CA ALA A 152 -1.97 -7.35 -0.49
C ALA A 152 -1.76 -8.80 -0.01
N ALA A 153 -2.67 -9.72 -0.34
CA ALA A 153 -2.58 -11.13 0.02
C ALA A 153 -1.31 -11.79 -0.52
N ILE A 154 -1.01 -11.62 -1.80
CA ILE A 154 0.20 -12.19 -2.41
C ILE A 154 1.46 -11.56 -1.84
N THR A 155 1.47 -10.24 -1.66
CA THR A 155 2.61 -9.53 -1.07
C THR A 155 2.86 -10.01 0.36
N ALA A 156 1.81 -10.19 1.16
CA ALA A 156 1.91 -10.68 2.53
C ALA A 156 2.43 -12.12 2.58
N LEU A 157 1.94 -13.01 1.71
CA LEU A 157 2.39 -14.40 1.61
C LEU A 157 3.86 -14.52 1.22
N VAL A 158 4.33 -13.68 0.28
CA VAL A 158 5.75 -13.66 -0.13
C VAL A 158 6.65 -13.05 0.95
N HIS A 159 6.13 -12.10 1.73
CA HIS A 159 6.85 -11.46 2.84
C HIS A 159 6.88 -12.32 4.11
N PHE A 160 5.87 -13.17 4.33
CA PHE A 160 5.74 -13.98 5.52
C PHE A 160 6.85 -15.02 5.63
N ARG A 161 7.30 -15.25 6.88
CA ARG A 161 8.24 -16.30 7.22
C ARG A 161 7.70 -17.08 8.39
N ARG A 162 7.76 -18.41 8.28
CA ARG A 162 7.33 -19.33 9.34
C ARG A 162 8.50 -19.64 10.29
N PRO A 163 8.24 -19.91 11.57
CA PRO A 163 9.27 -20.41 12.48
C PRO A 163 9.77 -21.79 12.04
N ASP A 164 11.04 -22.08 12.35
CA ASP A 164 11.63 -23.38 12.06
C ASP A 164 11.15 -24.45 13.04
N VAL A 165 11.06 -25.68 12.56
CA VAL A 165 10.56 -26.83 13.32
C VAL A 165 11.50 -28.00 13.14
N THR A 166 11.93 -28.58 14.25
CA THR A 166 12.65 -29.85 14.26
C THR A 166 11.73 -30.98 14.69
N VAL A 167 11.77 -32.07 13.93
CA VAL A 167 11.01 -33.28 14.18
C VAL A 167 11.95 -34.35 14.72
N SER A 168 11.72 -34.78 15.96
CA SER A 168 12.45 -35.89 16.59
C SER A 168 11.49 -37.06 16.80
N GLY A 169 11.34 -37.91 15.78
CA GLY A 169 10.34 -38.98 15.80
C GLY A 169 8.92 -38.42 15.73
N GLU A 170 8.15 -38.54 16.81
CA GLU A 170 6.78 -38.01 16.93
C GLU A 170 6.73 -36.63 17.63
N ASP A 171 7.82 -36.24 18.31
CA ASP A 171 7.90 -34.97 19.01
C ASP A 171 8.29 -33.84 18.05
N VAL A 172 7.49 -32.77 18.09
CA VAL A 172 7.65 -31.58 17.24
C VAL A 172 7.98 -30.40 18.14
N THR A 173 9.20 -29.87 18.00
CA THR A 173 9.65 -28.68 18.73
C THR A 173 9.70 -27.48 17.78
N ILE A 174 8.93 -26.44 18.11
CA ILE A 174 8.91 -25.17 17.38
C ILE A 174 9.98 -24.27 17.99
N HIS A 175 10.91 -23.80 17.17
CA HIS A 175 11.94 -22.87 17.62
C HIS A 175 11.41 -21.44 17.60
N ALA A 176 11.79 -20.65 18.61
CA ALA A 176 11.49 -19.23 18.63
C ALA A 176 12.34 -18.47 17.59
N LEU A 177 11.94 -17.25 17.27
CA LEU A 177 12.63 -16.41 16.28
C LEU A 177 14.05 -16.02 16.72
N GLU A 178 14.33 -16.03 18.02
CA GLU A 178 15.68 -15.76 18.54
C GLU A 178 16.63 -16.96 18.37
N ASP A 179 16.10 -18.17 18.40
CA ASP A 179 16.89 -19.40 18.35
C ASP A 179 17.29 -19.77 16.92
N ARG A 180 16.40 -19.54 15.95
CA ARG A 180 16.59 -19.89 14.55
C ARG A 180 15.97 -18.89 13.60
N ASP A 181 16.64 -18.71 12.46
CA ASP A 181 16.16 -17.87 11.37
C ASP A 181 14.85 -18.43 10.79
N PRO A 182 13.80 -17.59 10.63
CA PRO A 182 12.53 -18.04 10.09
C PRO A 182 12.62 -18.31 8.58
N ILE A 183 11.91 -19.35 8.15
CA ILE A 183 11.94 -19.91 6.80
C ILE A 183 10.87 -19.24 5.94
N PRO A 184 11.19 -18.77 4.72
CA PRO A 184 10.18 -18.22 3.81
C PRO A 184 9.22 -19.31 3.31
N LEU A 185 8.03 -18.90 2.88
CA LEU A 185 7.07 -19.80 2.25
C LEU A 185 7.45 -20.12 0.80
N SER A 186 7.16 -21.34 0.37
CA SER A 186 7.32 -21.80 -1.01
C SER A 186 6.13 -21.38 -1.88
N VAL A 187 6.23 -20.20 -2.48
CA VAL A 187 5.24 -19.68 -3.44
C VAL A 187 5.63 -20.10 -4.85
N HIS A 188 4.81 -20.93 -5.51
CA HIS A 188 5.05 -21.35 -6.90
C HIS A 188 4.82 -20.21 -7.88
N HIS A 189 3.74 -19.45 -7.65
CA HIS A 189 3.35 -18.39 -8.54
C HIS A 189 2.45 -17.35 -7.87
N MET A 190 2.28 -16.19 -8.52
CA MET A 190 1.65 -15.01 -7.94
C MET A 190 0.42 -14.62 -8.77
N PRO A 191 -0.78 -15.16 -8.45
CA PRO A 191 -2.00 -14.78 -9.13
C PRO A 191 -2.47 -13.40 -8.65
N ILE A 192 -2.69 -12.48 -9.58
CA ILE A 192 -3.18 -11.12 -9.30
C ILE A 192 -4.51 -10.93 -10.01
N CYS A 193 -5.48 -10.34 -9.32
CA CYS A 193 -6.77 -9.97 -9.90
C CYS A 193 -6.66 -8.63 -10.64
N VAL A 194 -7.26 -8.57 -11.82
CA VAL A 194 -7.45 -7.35 -12.60
C VAL A 194 -8.95 -7.15 -12.82
N SER A 195 -9.46 -6.03 -12.34
CA SER A 195 -10.88 -5.67 -12.42
C SER A 195 -11.14 -4.70 -13.58
N PHE A 196 -12.11 -5.08 -14.40
CA PHE A 196 -12.62 -4.34 -15.53
C PHE A 196 -14.06 -3.90 -15.25
N ALA A 197 -14.35 -2.62 -15.43
CA ALA A 197 -15.70 -2.07 -15.35
C ALA A 197 -16.25 -1.82 -16.76
N PHE A 198 -17.53 -2.15 -16.95
CA PHE A 198 -18.24 -1.96 -18.21
C PHE A 198 -19.37 -0.95 -18.06
N TYR A 199 -19.53 -0.13 -19.10
CA TYR A 199 -20.55 0.92 -19.17
C TYR A 199 -21.28 0.90 -20.51
N ASP A 200 -22.54 1.34 -20.49
CA ASP A 200 -23.44 1.44 -21.64
C ASP A 200 -23.54 0.09 -22.37
N GLN A 201 -23.96 -0.94 -21.63
CA GLN A 201 -24.13 -2.32 -22.12
C GLN A 201 -22.83 -2.91 -22.69
N GLY A 202 -21.68 -2.58 -22.10
CA GLY A 202 -20.39 -3.13 -22.48
C GLY A 202 -19.69 -2.41 -23.64
N LYS A 203 -20.17 -1.24 -24.08
CA LYS A 203 -19.49 -0.45 -25.12
C LYS A 203 -18.17 0.14 -24.63
N TYR A 204 -18.14 0.64 -23.39
CA TYR A 204 -16.96 1.24 -22.79
C TYR A 204 -16.38 0.33 -21.72
N LEU A 205 -15.04 0.27 -21.70
CA LEU A 205 -14.25 -0.57 -20.82
C LEU A 205 -13.28 0.32 -20.04
N LEU A 206 -13.27 0.19 -18.72
CA LEU A 206 -12.33 0.86 -17.84
C LEU A 206 -11.62 -0.16 -16.95
N VAL A 207 -10.36 0.10 -16.64
CA VAL A 207 -9.56 -0.63 -15.66
C VAL A 207 -9.50 0.17 -14.38
N ASP A 208 -9.56 -0.52 -13.24
CA ASP A 208 -9.44 0.08 -11.91
C ASP A 208 -10.44 1.23 -11.68
N PRO A 209 -11.76 0.92 -11.60
CA PRO A 209 -12.78 1.92 -11.36
C PRO A 209 -12.67 2.54 -9.96
N LYS A 210 -12.96 3.84 -9.84
CA LYS A 210 -13.16 4.50 -8.54
C LYS A 210 -14.53 4.19 -7.96
N LEU A 211 -14.73 4.45 -6.67
CA LEU A 211 -16.04 4.28 -6.00
C LEU A 211 -17.23 4.91 -6.77
N ARG A 212 -17.06 6.13 -7.29
CA ARG A 212 -18.11 6.80 -8.09
C ARG A 212 -18.34 6.11 -9.44
N GLU A 213 -17.28 5.62 -10.05
CA GLU A 213 -17.32 4.90 -11.33
C GLU A 213 -17.96 3.50 -11.13
N GLU A 214 -17.71 2.83 -10.00
CA GLU A 214 -18.35 1.56 -9.62
C GLU A 214 -19.85 1.72 -9.39
N LYS A 215 -20.29 2.80 -8.74
CA LYS A 215 -21.73 3.06 -8.54
C LYS A 215 -22.52 3.26 -9.83
N VAL A 216 -21.84 3.59 -10.93
CA VAL A 216 -22.45 3.89 -12.23
C VAL A 216 -22.26 2.75 -13.24
N MET A 217 -21.48 1.73 -12.92
CA MET A 217 -21.20 0.62 -13.84
C MET A 217 -22.42 -0.29 -14.02
N ASP A 218 -22.59 -0.82 -15.23
CA ASP A 218 -23.62 -1.83 -15.53
C ASP A 218 -23.14 -3.22 -15.07
N GLY A 219 -21.82 -3.42 -15.03
CA GLY A 219 -21.21 -4.49 -14.28
C GLY A 219 -19.68 -4.50 -14.38
N LYS A 220 -19.11 -5.57 -13.85
CA LYS A 220 -17.66 -5.78 -13.74
C LYS A 220 -17.25 -7.17 -14.22
N MET A 221 -16.04 -7.28 -14.73
CA MET A 221 -15.36 -8.55 -14.98
C MET A 221 -14.03 -8.55 -14.26
N VAL A 222 -13.75 -9.63 -13.57
CA VAL A 222 -12.48 -9.86 -12.88
C VAL A 222 -11.78 -11.01 -13.58
N ILE A 223 -10.49 -10.81 -13.87
CA ILE A 223 -9.61 -11.85 -14.34
C ILE A 223 -8.44 -11.99 -13.36
N GLY A 224 -8.31 -13.16 -12.74
CA GLY A 224 -7.12 -13.55 -11.99
C GLY A 224 -6.11 -14.19 -12.92
N MET A 225 -4.93 -13.59 -13.04
CA MET A 225 -3.86 -14.06 -13.93
C MET A 225 -2.53 -14.16 -13.20
N ASN A 226 -1.68 -15.04 -13.74
CA ASN A 226 -0.35 -15.27 -13.25
C ASN A 226 0.72 -14.65 -14.17
N LYS A 227 1.96 -14.51 -13.69
CA LYS A 227 3.12 -14.07 -14.50
C LYS A 227 3.34 -14.96 -15.74
N HIS A 228 2.98 -16.24 -15.65
CA HIS A 228 3.06 -17.21 -16.75
C HIS A 228 1.96 -17.05 -17.83
N ARG A 229 1.12 -16.02 -17.74
CA ARG A 229 0.00 -15.76 -18.67
C ARG A 229 -1.10 -16.82 -18.60
N GLU A 230 -1.20 -17.52 -17.48
CA GLU A 230 -2.25 -18.47 -17.19
C GLU A 230 -3.38 -17.76 -16.45
N ILE A 231 -4.62 -18.09 -16.83
CA ILE A 231 -5.81 -17.57 -16.18
C ILE A 231 -6.15 -18.50 -15.02
N CYS A 232 -6.11 -17.98 -13.80
CA CYS A 232 -6.50 -18.70 -12.60
C CYS A 232 -8.01 -18.63 -12.42
N THR A 233 -8.60 -17.44 -12.53
CA THR A 233 -10.03 -17.23 -12.32
C THR A 233 -10.60 -16.19 -13.28
N LEU A 234 -11.86 -16.37 -13.63
CA LEU A 234 -12.64 -15.39 -14.36
C LEU A 234 -14.01 -15.28 -13.70
N GLN A 235 -14.45 -14.06 -13.42
CA GLN A 235 -15.78 -13.78 -12.90
C GLN A 235 -16.37 -12.61 -13.66
N ILE A 236 -17.62 -12.74 -14.06
CA ILE A 236 -18.41 -11.65 -14.61
C ILE A 236 -19.58 -11.44 -13.64
N THR A 237 -19.74 -10.20 -13.20
CA THR A 237 -20.79 -9.80 -12.25
C THR A 237 -21.51 -8.59 -12.82
N GLY A 238 -22.84 -8.57 -12.70
CA GLY A 238 -23.69 -7.49 -13.22
C GLY A 238 -24.50 -7.92 -14.44
N ASP A 239 -25.36 -7.02 -14.89
CA ASP A 239 -26.30 -7.28 -15.99
C ASP A 239 -25.76 -6.67 -17.28
N MET A 240 -24.93 -7.43 -17.99
CA MET A 240 -24.33 -7.01 -19.24
C MET A 240 -24.18 -8.16 -20.22
N LEU A 241 -24.16 -7.81 -21.51
CA LEU A 241 -23.84 -8.74 -22.59
C LEU A 241 -22.41 -8.47 -23.08
N LEU A 242 -21.53 -9.45 -22.92
CA LEU A 242 -20.15 -9.37 -23.38
C LEU A 242 -19.93 -10.19 -24.64
N LEU A 243 -19.28 -9.58 -25.63
CA LEU A 243 -18.80 -10.29 -26.80
C LEU A 243 -17.51 -11.04 -26.46
N LYS A 244 -17.33 -12.22 -27.07
CA LYS A 244 -16.11 -13.04 -26.91
C LYS A 244 -14.84 -12.24 -27.20
N GLU A 245 -14.86 -11.39 -28.22
CA GLU A 245 -13.72 -10.55 -28.60
C GLU A 245 -13.33 -9.55 -27.51
N GLN A 246 -14.31 -9.01 -26.78
CA GLN A 246 -14.05 -8.10 -25.66
C GLN A 246 -13.38 -8.82 -24.51
N VAL A 247 -13.79 -10.05 -24.20
CA VAL A 247 -13.16 -10.87 -23.16
C VAL A 247 -11.70 -11.18 -23.52
N LEU A 248 -11.42 -11.53 -24.78
CA LEU A 248 -10.06 -11.75 -25.26
C LEU A 248 -9.20 -10.47 -25.19
N ARG A 249 -9.78 -9.31 -25.52
CA ARG A 249 -9.10 -8.03 -25.39
C ARG A 249 -8.75 -7.72 -23.93
N CYS A 250 -9.68 -7.93 -23.00
CA CYS A 250 -9.45 -7.72 -21.57
C CYS A 250 -8.36 -8.66 -21.03
N SER A 251 -8.38 -9.93 -21.46
CA SER A 251 -7.34 -10.90 -21.14
C SER A 251 -5.94 -10.40 -21.54
N ASN A 252 -5.78 -9.91 -22.77
CA ASN A 252 -4.49 -9.37 -23.22
C ASN A 252 -4.03 -8.14 -22.42
N ILE A 253 -4.96 -7.27 -22.02
CA ILE A 253 -4.66 -6.10 -21.18
C ILE A 253 -4.26 -6.56 -19.77
N ALA A 254 -4.98 -7.52 -19.20
CA ALA A 254 -4.68 -8.07 -17.88
C ALA A 254 -3.28 -8.68 -17.81
N VAL A 255 -2.82 -9.37 -18.86
CA VAL A 255 -1.45 -9.91 -18.91
C VAL A 255 -0.40 -8.83 -18.71
N VAL A 256 -0.53 -7.70 -19.41
CA VAL A 256 0.43 -6.58 -19.29
C VAL A 256 0.39 -6.00 -17.87
N LYS A 257 -0.80 -5.81 -17.32
CA LYS A 257 -0.95 -5.22 -15.98
C LYS A 257 -0.48 -6.14 -14.85
N VAL A 258 -0.74 -7.43 -14.94
CA VAL A 258 -0.22 -8.41 -13.98
C VAL A 258 1.31 -8.45 -14.00
N GLN A 259 1.94 -8.33 -15.18
CA GLN A 259 3.39 -8.27 -15.27
C GLN A 259 3.96 -7.04 -14.57
N GLU A 260 3.42 -5.85 -14.86
CA GLU A 260 3.82 -4.58 -14.20
C GLU A 260 3.68 -4.69 -12.67
N ILE A 261 2.54 -5.19 -12.18
CA ILE A 261 2.28 -5.30 -10.74
C ILE A 261 3.18 -6.35 -10.08
N THR A 262 3.41 -7.49 -10.74
CA THR A 262 4.29 -8.54 -10.21
C THR A 262 5.73 -8.03 -10.05
N GLU A 263 6.21 -7.25 -11.02
CA GLU A 263 7.54 -6.62 -10.94
C GLU A 263 7.61 -5.63 -9.77
N LEU A 264 6.57 -4.82 -9.56
CA LEU A 264 6.49 -3.92 -8.41
C LEU A 264 6.51 -4.67 -7.07
N ILE A 265 5.79 -5.78 -6.93
CA ILE A 265 5.79 -6.61 -5.71
C ILE A 265 7.19 -7.16 -5.44
N LEU A 266 7.84 -7.75 -6.45
CA LEU A 266 9.19 -8.31 -6.31
C LEU A 266 10.21 -7.23 -5.92
N LEU A 267 10.15 -6.05 -6.57
CA LEU A 267 11.01 -4.92 -6.24
C LEU A 267 10.77 -4.41 -4.82
N ALA A 268 9.52 -4.33 -4.37
CA ALA A 268 9.17 -3.92 -3.01
C ALA A 268 9.73 -4.91 -1.97
N VAL A 269 9.53 -6.21 -2.18
CA VAL A 269 10.04 -7.26 -1.29
C VAL A 269 11.57 -7.27 -1.24
N ASP A 270 12.25 -7.07 -2.37
CA ASP A 270 13.71 -7.03 -2.40
C ASP A 270 14.27 -5.78 -1.72
N ASN A 271 13.61 -4.63 -1.88
CA ASN A 271 13.97 -3.41 -1.18
C ASN A 271 13.80 -3.56 0.34
N ASP A 272 12.72 -4.19 0.80
CA ASP A 272 12.51 -4.49 2.22
C ASP A 272 13.59 -5.45 2.78
N LYS A 273 13.90 -6.53 2.06
CA LYS A 273 15.00 -7.44 2.43
C LYS A 273 16.34 -6.73 2.55
N ARG A 274 16.65 -5.79 1.66
CA ARG A 274 17.88 -4.98 1.75
C ARG A 274 17.84 -4.02 2.94
N ALA A 275 16.72 -3.33 3.16
CA ALA A 275 16.55 -2.41 4.29
C ALA A 275 16.72 -3.12 5.64
N ARG A 276 16.15 -4.32 5.80
CA ARG A 276 16.31 -5.15 7.00
C ARG A 276 17.76 -5.61 7.21
N LYS A 277 18.48 -5.96 6.14
CA LYS A 277 19.91 -6.34 6.20
C LYS A 277 20.82 -5.17 6.57
N GLU A 278 20.50 -3.97 6.10
CA GLU A 278 21.24 -2.74 6.38
C GLU A 278 20.91 -2.15 7.76
N GLY A 279 19.93 -2.73 8.50
CA GLY A 279 19.51 -2.23 9.81
C GLY A 279 18.83 -0.86 9.75
N LYS A 280 18.30 -0.44 8.59
CA LYS A 280 17.54 0.80 8.45
C LYS A 280 16.22 0.71 9.23
N LYS A 281 15.69 1.83 9.70
CA LYS A 281 14.36 1.86 10.33
C LYS A 281 13.31 1.31 9.34
N PHE A 282 12.55 0.30 9.75
CA PHE A 282 11.53 -0.36 8.95
C PHE A 282 10.17 -0.33 9.67
N GLY A 283 9.08 -0.44 8.90
CA GLY A 283 7.71 -0.45 9.41
C GLY A 283 6.86 0.73 8.91
N PHE A 284 5.60 0.75 9.35
CA PHE A 284 4.61 1.71 8.86
C PHE A 284 4.99 3.16 9.18
N ALA A 285 5.59 3.42 10.34
CA ALA A 285 5.96 4.76 10.77
C ALA A 285 6.95 5.45 9.81
N GLU A 286 7.90 4.71 9.24
CA GLU A 286 8.88 5.26 8.31
C GLU A 286 8.30 5.40 6.89
N SER A 287 7.25 4.64 6.57
CA SER A 287 6.56 4.70 5.28
C SER A 287 5.61 5.90 5.16
N ILE A 288 5.23 6.51 6.29
CA ILE A 288 4.41 7.72 6.32
C ILE A 288 5.29 8.92 5.98
N GLU A 289 4.88 9.68 4.96
CA GLU A 289 5.57 10.90 4.53
C GLU A 289 5.62 11.91 5.71
N LYS A 290 6.82 12.14 6.26
CA LYS A 290 7.08 13.01 7.43
C LYS A 290 6.73 14.49 7.19
N GLU A 291 6.59 14.90 5.94
CA GLU A 291 6.34 16.28 5.52
C GLU A 291 4.85 16.59 5.29
N LYS A 292 3.95 16.01 6.10
CA LYS A 292 2.52 16.36 6.07
C LYS A 292 2.08 17.00 7.37
N ILE A 293 1.22 18.00 7.26
CA ILE A 293 0.58 18.69 8.41
C ILE A 293 -0.11 17.68 9.34
N THR A 294 -0.60 16.58 8.80
CA THR A 294 -1.35 15.55 9.53
C THR A 294 -0.46 14.52 10.26
N SER A 295 0.86 14.58 10.10
CA SER A 295 1.80 13.62 10.70
C SER A 295 2.91 14.37 11.41
N HIS A 296 3.11 14.04 12.68
CA HIS A 296 4.22 14.55 13.47
C HIS A 296 4.99 13.35 14.05
N HIS A 297 6.31 13.37 13.88
CA HIS A 297 7.21 12.37 14.44
C HIS A 297 8.22 13.07 15.34
N THR A 298 8.15 12.78 16.64
CA THR A 298 9.14 13.20 17.62
C THR A 298 9.77 12.00 18.27
N GLU A 299 11.10 12.00 18.32
CA GLU A 299 11.86 11.06 19.14
C GLU A 299 11.87 11.63 20.56
N SER A 300 11.14 11.00 21.48
CA SER A 300 11.24 11.32 22.89
C SER A 300 12.50 10.69 23.45
N ILE A 301 13.30 11.50 24.16
CA ILE A 301 14.41 10.99 24.97
C ILE A 301 13.81 10.68 26.33
N ASP A 302 13.84 9.42 26.74
CA ASP A 302 13.42 9.01 28.07
C ASP A 302 14.45 9.52 29.09
N ILE A 303 14.12 10.63 29.74
CA ILE A 303 14.86 11.12 30.89
C ILE A 303 14.18 10.50 32.11
N ASP A 304 14.85 9.58 32.79
CA ASP A 304 14.41 9.04 34.09
C ASP A 304 14.38 10.18 35.11
N LEU A 305 13.19 10.78 35.30
CA LEU A 305 12.95 11.84 36.28
C LEU A 305 12.85 11.33 37.73
N ASP A 306 12.93 10.01 37.95
CA ASP A 306 12.72 9.40 39.27
C ASP A 306 14.01 9.29 40.13
N GLN A 307 15.15 9.80 39.66
CA GLN A 307 16.41 9.84 40.42
C GLN A 307 16.94 11.24 40.73
N SER A 308 16.09 12.27 40.82
CA SER A 308 16.50 13.51 41.50
C SER A 308 16.37 13.34 43.02
N THR A 309 17.31 12.60 43.61
CA THR A 309 17.66 12.76 45.02
C THR A 309 18.34 14.11 45.20
N SER A 310 17.97 14.78 46.28
CA SER A 310 18.44 16.06 46.76
C SER A 310 19.98 16.19 46.69
N GLN A 311 20.48 16.95 45.73
CA GLN A 311 21.75 17.65 45.86
C GLN A 311 21.49 19.13 45.55
N THR A 312 21.20 19.87 46.61
CA THR A 312 21.54 21.28 46.73
C THR A 312 23.03 21.42 46.45
N VAL A 313 23.39 21.91 45.26
CA VAL A 313 24.70 22.49 45.04
C VAL A 313 24.57 23.96 45.40
N GLU A 314 25.01 24.28 46.61
CA GLU A 314 25.41 25.63 46.98
C GLU A 314 26.54 26.05 46.03
N ASN A 315 26.40 27.20 45.37
CA ASN A 315 27.55 27.95 44.90
C ASN A 315 27.32 29.42 45.24
N GLU A 316 28.23 29.90 46.06
CA GLU A 316 28.23 31.16 46.78
C GLU A 316 28.28 32.37 45.84
N GLU A 317 27.53 33.41 46.21
CA GLU A 317 27.73 34.76 45.70
C GLU A 317 29.06 35.31 46.21
N GLY A 318 29.90 35.83 45.31
CA GLY A 318 31.19 36.45 45.62
C GLY A 318 31.57 37.53 44.60
N THR A 319 31.23 38.76 44.96
CA THR A 319 31.30 40.04 44.24
C THR A 319 32.66 40.48 43.68
N GLY A 320 32.62 41.27 42.59
CA GLY A 320 33.71 42.16 42.17
C GLY A 320 33.25 43.22 41.16
N VAL A 321 32.60 44.29 41.63
CA VAL A 321 32.26 45.49 40.83
C VAL A 321 33.19 46.64 41.21
N VAL A 322 33.80 47.30 40.20
CA VAL A 322 34.20 48.72 40.19
C VAL A 322 34.14 49.17 38.70
N GLY A 323 33.12 49.90 38.22
CA GLY A 323 33.06 51.37 38.05
C GLY A 323 33.95 51.89 36.89
N GLN A 324 33.57 52.74 35.92
CA GLN A 324 32.61 53.85 35.89
C GLN A 324 32.31 54.36 34.45
N GLY A 325 31.11 54.96 34.28
CA GLY A 325 30.85 56.19 33.49
C GLY A 325 30.16 55.99 32.13
N GLY A 326 28.96 56.51 31.83
CA GLY A 326 27.97 57.33 32.55
C GLY A 326 26.91 57.85 31.55
N LYS A 327 25.63 57.90 32.00
CA LYS A 327 24.45 58.78 31.69
C LYS A 327 24.24 59.36 30.27
N ASN A 328 23.04 59.63 29.76
CA ASN A 328 21.63 59.18 29.86
C ASN A 328 20.85 60.03 28.83
N SER A 329 19.75 59.47 28.29
CA SER A 329 18.49 60.11 27.85
C SER A 329 18.48 61.28 26.83
N TRP A 330 17.65 61.16 25.78
CA TRP A 330 16.52 62.08 25.54
C TRP A 330 15.36 61.31 24.89
N LEU A 331 14.14 61.64 25.34
CA LEU A 331 12.84 61.06 25.01
C LEU A 331 11.92 62.19 24.50
N MET A 332 10.76 61.80 23.94
CA MET A 332 9.55 62.57 23.58
C MET A 332 9.51 63.16 22.15
N GLU A 333 8.40 63.23 21.41
CA GLU A 333 7.03 62.68 21.47
C GLU A 333 6.40 62.93 20.08
N ASP A 334 5.33 62.17 19.80
CA ASP A 334 4.33 62.14 18.72
C ASP A 334 4.07 63.36 17.79
N ASP A 335 3.73 63.06 16.53
CA ASP A 335 2.49 63.44 15.81
C ASP A 335 2.66 63.67 14.28
N ASP A 336 1.71 63.08 13.55
CA ASP A 336 1.09 63.50 12.29
C ASP A 336 1.73 63.33 10.89
N GLU A 337 0.93 62.63 10.07
CA GLU A 337 0.50 62.93 8.69
C GLU A 337 1.37 62.62 7.45
N GLU A 338 0.73 61.81 6.59
CA GLU A 338 0.68 61.84 5.12
C GLU A 338 1.91 61.50 4.25
N GLY A 339 1.61 60.79 3.16
CA GLY A 339 2.20 61.14 1.87
C GLY A 339 3.03 60.07 1.19
N GLU A 340 2.50 59.60 0.07
CA GLU A 340 3.16 58.81 -0.98
C GLU A 340 4.46 59.46 -1.51
N GLU A 341 5.41 58.65 -1.99
CA GLU A 341 5.93 58.74 -3.38
C GLU A 341 7.12 57.78 -3.65
N ILE A 342 6.82 56.76 -4.47
CA ILE A 342 7.47 56.39 -5.74
C ILE A 342 8.98 56.73 -5.93
N LYS A 343 9.78 55.64 -6.00
CA LYS A 343 10.92 55.30 -6.91
C LYS A 343 11.61 56.43 -7.72
N PRO A 344 12.94 56.34 -7.97
CA PRO A 344 13.35 55.70 -9.22
C PRO A 344 14.68 54.90 -9.22
N GLU A 345 14.70 54.01 -10.22
CA GLU A 345 15.80 53.19 -10.71
C GLU A 345 17.03 53.99 -11.15
N THR A 346 18.20 53.35 -11.21
CA THR A 346 19.13 53.59 -12.34
C THR A 346 19.95 52.34 -12.66
N GLN A 347 19.77 51.85 -13.88
CA GLN A 347 20.62 50.87 -14.57
C GLN A 347 21.92 51.53 -15.04
N THR A 348 23.02 50.79 -15.14
CA THR A 348 24.09 50.93 -16.15
C THR A 348 24.98 49.68 -16.10
N THR A 349 24.83 48.72 -17.03
CA THR A 349 25.53 48.54 -18.32
C THR A 349 27.02 48.13 -18.28
N THR A 350 27.24 46.88 -18.75
CA THR A 350 28.30 46.40 -19.66
C THR A 350 29.77 46.31 -19.20
N LYS A 351 30.34 45.09 -19.24
CA LYS A 351 31.25 44.65 -20.33
C LYS A 351 31.65 43.17 -20.23
N SER A 352 31.89 42.63 -21.41
CA SER A 352 32.11 41.26 -21.86
C SER A 352 33.58 40.82 -21.82
N LYS A 353 33.82 39.49 -21.76
CA LYS A 353 34.96 38.82 -22.44
C LYS A 353 34.69 37.34 -22.69
N LYS A 354 34.63 36.98 -23.99
CA LYS A 354 34.65 35.61 -24.55
C LYS A 354 36.05 35.00 -24.49
N LYS A 355 36.15 33.66 -24.41
CA LYS A 355 37.25 32.87 -25.02
C LYS A 355 36.71 31.55 -25.61
N LYS A 356 37.22 31.22 -26.80
CA LYS A 356 36.86 30.16 -27.79
C LYS A 356 37.20 28.74 -27.25
N LEU A 357 36.42 27.67 -27.51
CA LEU A 357 36.19 26.87 -28.73
C LEU A 357 37.44 26.14 -29.28
N ASN A 358 37.41 24.80 -29.26
CA ASN A 358 37.85 23.93 -30.36
C ASN A 358 37.22 22.54 -30.24
N LYS A 359 36.73 22.04 -31.38
CA LYS A 359 36.05 20.78 -31.66
C LYS A 359 36.76 20.23 -32.90
N GLU A 360 37.28 19.01 -32.86
CA GLU A 360 37.82 18.32 -34.04
C GLU A 360 36.97 17.07 -34.32
N GLU A 361 36.39 17.05 -35.52
CA GLU A 361 35.81 15.90 -36.18
C GLU A 361 36.87 15.24 -37.06
N GLY A 362 36.86 13.91 -37.13
CA GLY A 362 37.64 13.13 -38.08
C GLY A 362 36.85 11.91 -38.50
N MET A 363 36.19 12.03 -39.66
CA MET A 363 35.49 10.96 -40.37
C MET A 363 36.35 10.63 -41.61
N ASN A 364 36.64 9.35 -41.85
CA ASN A 364 37.18 8.88 -43.13
C ASN A 364 36.83 7.41 -43.36
N PHE A 365 36.20 7.20 -44.53
CA PHE A 365 35.98 5.99 -45.35
C PHE A 365 35.13 4.83 -44.80
#